data_AF-A0A2V9KHY0-F1
#
_entry.id   AF-A0A2V9KHY0-F1
#
_cell.length_a   1.000
_cell.length_b   1.000
_cell.length_c   1.000
_cell.angle_alpha   90.00
_cell.angle_beta   90.00
_cell.angle_gamma   90.00
#
_symmetry.space_group_name_H-M   'P 1'
#
loop_
_entity.id
_entity.type
_entity.pdbx_description
1 polymer ?
#
loop_
_entity_poly.entity_id
_entity_poly.type
_entity_poly.pdbx_seq_one_letter_code
_entity_poly.pdbx_strand_id
1 'polypeptide(L)'
;EALALWGEVAVEGKEILLKASFNSPDESPATTSPEMLAAVIEQLRARRCGRIRLVERSGMGRTRDIWDRLGITDLARRLDLALVPLDELAPEEWRHAELSGSH
;
A
#
# COMPACT_ATOMS: atom_id res chain seq x y z
N GLU A 1 -13.17 10.48 -12.75
CA GLU A 1 -12.76 9.49 -11.72
C GLU A 1 -11.52 10.01 -10.98
N ALA A 2 -11.34 9.63 -9.71
CA ALA A 2 -10.33 10.20 -8.79
C ALA A 2 -8.87 10.21 -9.32
N LEU A 3 -8.56 9.39 -10.33
CA LEU A 3 -7.23 9.25 -10.94
C LEU A 3 -6.87 10.34 -11.96
N ALA A 4 -7.83 11.17 -12.40
CA ALA A 4 -7.52 12.36 -13.20
C ALA A 4 -6.61 13.34 -12.44
N LEU A 5 -6.57 13.24 -11.10
CA LEU A 5 -5.75 14.07 -10.21
C LEU A 5 -4.30 13.59 -10.09
N TRP A 6 -3.95 12.41 -10.60
CA TRP A 6 -2.61 11.83 -10.41
C TRP A 6 -1.53 12.50 -11.28
N GLY A 7 -1.90 13.39 -12.21
CA GLY A 7 -0.95 14.04 -13.11
C GLY A 7 -0.14 13.05 -13.95
N GLU A 8 1.00 13.51 -14.48
CA GLU A 8 1.93 12.73 -15.29
C GLU A 8 2.86 11.84 -14.43
N VAL A 9 2.30 10.99 -13.56
CA VAL A 9 3.14 9.98 -12.88
C VAL A 9 3.48 8.88 -13.87
N ALA A 10 4.73 8.87 -14.33
CA ALA A 10 5.28 7.82 -15.19
C ALA A 10 5.52 6.54 -14.39
N VAL A 11 4.63 5.55 -14.58
CA VAL A 11 4.67 4.24 -13.91
C VAL A 11 5.05 3.08 -14.83
N GLU A 12 5.08 3.29 -16.15
CA GLU A 12 5.36 2.22 -17.12
C GLU A 12 6.71 1.53 -16.83
N GLY A 13 6.68 0.20 -16.73
CA GLY A 13 7.83 -0.64 -16.41
C GLY A 13 8.38 -0.49 -14.98
N LYS A 14 7.86 0.42 -14.17
CA LYS A 14 8.38 0.69 -12.81
C LYS A 14 7.77 -0.23 -11.77
N GLU A 15 8.60 -0.66 -10.85
CA GLU A 15 8.14 -1.25 -9.60
C GLU A 15 7.44 -0.20 -8.74
N ILE A 16 6.29 -0.55 -8.17
CA ILE A 16 5.47 0.34 -7.35
C ILE A 16 5.44 -0.15 -5.91
N LEU A 17 5.86 0.71 -4.98
CA LEU A 17 5.57 0.57 -3.56
C LEU A 17 4.32 1.37 -3.26
N LEU A 18 3.20 0.69 -3.05
CA LEU A 18 1.93 1.29 -2.74
C LEU A 18 1.73 1.28 -1.22
N LYS A 19 1.65 2.46 -0.62
CA LYS A 19 1.22 2.61 0.77
C LYS A 19 -0.24 3.02 0.81
N ALA A 20 -1.05 2.22 1.51
CA ALA A 20 -2.42 2.57 1.84
C ALA A 20 -2.49 3.23 3.23
N SER A 21 -3.71 3.36 3.75
CA SER A 21 -3.98 3.68 5.15
C SER A 21 -4.72 2.51 5.78
N PHE A 22 -4.00 1.61 6.44
CA PHE A 22 -4.56 0.54 7.29
C PHE A 22 -4.13 0.71 8.74
N ASN A 23 -4.40 1.88 9.32
CA ASN A 23 -3.96 2.19 10.68
C ASN A 23 -4.67 1.37 11.77
N SER A 24 -5.95 1.03 11.53
CA SER A 24 -6.83 0.28 12.42
C SER A 24 -7.65 -0.75 11.61
N PRO A 25 -8.32 -1.70 12.28
CA PRO A 25 -9.22 -2.65 11.61
C PRO A 25 -10.64 -2.10 11.41
N ASP A 26 -10.87 -0.80 11.66
CA ASP A 26 -12.18 -0.18 11.46
C ASP A 26 -12.48 -0.05 9.97
N GLU A 27 -13.75 -0.08 9.59
CA GLU A 27 -14.16 0.02 8.19
C GLU A 27 -13.90 1.42 7.61
N SER A 28 -13.98 1.53 6.28
CA SER A 28 -13.92 2.83 5.59
C SER A 28 -15.00 3.78 6.15
N PRO A 29 -14.69 5.07 6.35
CA PRO A 29 -13.52 5.81 5.87
C PRO A 29 -12.33 5.86 6.84
N ALA A 30 -12.38 5.18 7.99
CA ALA A 30 -11.25 5.16 8.94
C ALA A 30 -10.03 4.42 8.36
N THR A 31 -10.29 3.44 7.48
CA THR A 31 -9.29 2.66 6.75
C THR A 31 -9.53 2.74 5.24
N THR A 32 -8.54 2.34 4.44
CA THR A 32 -8.68 2.27 2.97
C THR A 32 -9.69 1.20 2.58
N SER A 33 -10.70 1.55 1.78
CA SER A 33 -11.64 0.55 1.25
C SER A 33 -10.93 -0.46 0.33
N PRO A 34 -11.22 -1.77 0.45
CA PRO A 34 -10.73 -2.79 -0.47
C PRO A 34 -11.07 -2.52 -1.95
N GLU A 35 -12.24 -1.95 -2.21
CA GLU A 35 -12.71 -1.60 -3.56
C GLU A 35 -11.88 -0.46 -4.14
N MET A 36 -11.60 0.58 -3.34
CA MET A 36 -10.75 1.69 -3.76
C MET A 36 -9.31 1.22 -4.03
N LEU A 37 -8.78 0.35 -3.18
CA LEU A 37 -7.47 -0.26 -3.40
C LEU A 37 -7.45 -1.04 -4.72
N ALA A 38 -8.45 -1.88 -4.99
CA ALA A 38 -8.55 -2.62 -6.23
C ALA A 38 -8.58 -1.70 -7.47
N ALA A 39 -9.39 -0.63 -7.42
CA ALA A 39 -9.48 0.33 -8.52
C ALA A 39 -8.13 1.02 -8.80
N VAL A 40 -7.39 1.40 -7.76
CA VAL A 40 -6.04 1.96 -7.90
C VAL A 40 -5.07 0.97 -8.55
N ILE A 41 -5.09 -0.29 -8.11
CA ILE A 41 -4.24 -1.36 -8.65
C ILE A 41 -4.53 -1.61 -10.14
N GLU A 42 -5.80 -1.70 -10.53
CA GLU A 42 -6.21 -1.87 -11.92
C GLU A 42 -5.68 -0.74 -12.81
N GLN A 43 -5.63 0.46 -12.28
CA GLN A 43 -5.24 1.66 -13.03
C GLN A 43 -3.71 1.77 -13.16
N LEU A 44 -2.97 1.39 -12.12
CA LEU A 44 -1.52 1.20 -12.21
C LEU A 44 -1.16 0.14 -13.28
N ARG A 45 -1.92 -0.96 -13.32
CA ARG A 45 -1.74 -2.03 -14.33
C ARG A 45 -2.11 -1.58 -15.74
N ALA A 46 -3.19 -0.82 -15.91
CA ALA A 46 -3.58 -0.25 -17.20
C ALA A 46 -2.47 0.63 -17.79
N ARG A 47 -1.66 1.26 -16.93
CA ARG A 47 -0.48 2.05 -17.30
C ARG A 47 0.82 1.23 -17.39
N ARG A 48 0.72 -0.10 -17.46
CA ARG A 48 1.84 -1.04 -17.63
C ARG A 48 2.93 -0.92 -16.57
N CYS A 49 2.56 -0.65 -15.32
CA CYS A 49 3.53 -0.74 -14.23
C CYS A 49 4.09 -2.17 -14.10
N GLY A 50 5.26 -2.26 -13.47
CA GLY A 50 5.88 -3.53 -13.09
C GLY A 50 5.23 -4.14 -11.85
N ARG A 51 6.05 -4.79 -11.01
CA ARG A 51 5.57 -5.41 -9.77
C ARG A 51 5.02 -4.36 -8.80
N ILE A 52 3.90 -4.66 -8.16
CA ILE A 52 3.32 -3.83 -7.11
C ILE A 52 3.52 -4.52 -5.76
N ARG A 53 4.00 -3.78 -4.76
CA ARG A 53 4.04 -4.22 -3.36
C ARG A 53 3.16 -3.31 -2.52
N LEU A 54 2.29 -3.88 -1.72
CA LEU A 54 1.54 -3.17 -0.70
C LEU A 54 2.39 -3.11 0.58
N VAL A 55 2.83 -1.92 0.95
CA VAL A 55 3.67 -1.65 2.12
C VAL A 55 2.84 -0.95 3.20
N GLU A 56 2.94 -1.38 4.45
CA GLU A 56 2.23 -0.70 5.55
C GLU A 56 2.87 -0.94 6.92
N ARG A 57 2.68 0.02 7.83
CA ARG A 57 2.84 -0.16 9.26
C ARG A 57 1.60 0.33 10.01
N SER A 58 0.80 -0.58 10.55
CA SER A 58 -0.42 -0.24 11.29
C SER A 58 -0.17 0.28 12.71
N GLY A 59 -0.99 1.22 13.19
CA GLY A 59 -0.82 1.85 14.51
C GLY A 59 -1.63 1.29 15.65
N MET A 60 -2.73 0.60 15.35
CA MET A 60 -3.61 0.02 16.37
C MET A 60 -3.48 -1.50 16.49
N GLY A 61 -2.38 -2.07 15.99
CA GLY A 61 -2.11 -3.50 16.03
C GLY A 61 -0.99 -3.91 15.09
N ARG A 62 -0.75 -5.22 14.96
CA ARG A 62 0.17 -5.75 13.96
C ARG A 62 -0.45 -5.63 12.56
N THR A 63 0.37 -5.27 11.58
CA THR A 63 -0.10 -5.03 10.21
C THR A 63 -0.79 -6.25 9.60
N ARG A 64 -0.24 -7.46 9.79
CA ARG A 64 -0.87 -8.70 9.27
C ARG A 64 -2.25 -8.98 9.83
N ASP A 65 -2.42 -8.83 11.15
CA ASP A 65 -3.71 -9.09 11.81
C ASP A 65 -4.80 -8.14 11.29
N ILE A 66 -4.43 -6.88 11.03
CA ILE A 66 -5.32 -5.88 10.44
C ILE A 66 -5.65 -6.21 8.98
N TRP A 67 -4.65 -6.60 8.17
CA TRP A 67 -4.89 -7.03 6.80
C TRP A 67 -5.81 -8.25 6.71
N ASP A 68 -5.63 -9.24 7.58
CA ASP A 68 -6.48 -10.43 7.61
C ASP A 68 -7.92 -10.06 7.99
N ARG A 69 -8.11 -9.22 9.02
CA ARG A 69 -9.44 -8.76 9.45
C ARG A 69 -10.17 -7.93 8.39
N LEU A 70 -9.43 -7.15 7.60
CA LEU A 70 -9.97 -6.33 6.52
C LEU A 70 -10.09 -7.09 5.18
N GLY A 71 -9.71 -8.37 5.12
CA GLY A 71 -9.72 -9.18 3.89
C GLY A 71 -8.66 -8.77 2.86
N ILE A 72 -7.66 -7.97 3.27
CA ILE A 72 -6.59 -7.48 2.38
C ILE A 72 -5.66 -8.60 1.97
N THR A 73 -5.43 -9.60 2.83
CA THR A 73 -4.60 -10.75 2.47
C THR A 73 -5.18 -11.54 1.30
N ASP A 74 -6.49 -11.77 1.30
CA ASP A 74 -7.17 -12.45 0.19
C ASP A 74 -7.23 -11.57 -1.06
N LEU A 75 -7.49 -10.27 -0.89
CA LEU A 75 -7.44 -9.29 -1.98
C LEU A 75 -6.06 -9.26 -2.65
N ALA A 76 -4.99 -9.23 -1.87
CA ALA A 76 -3.62 -9.20 -2.36
C ALA A 76 -3.28 -10.46 -3.17
N ARG A 77 -3.73 -11.64 -2.72
CA ARG A 77 -3.59 -12.89 -3.50
C ARG A 77 -4.35 -12.82 -4.81
N ARG A 78 -5.60 -12.36 -4.80
CA ARG A 78 -6.42 -12.20 -6.01
C ARG A 78 -5.82 -11.21 -7.00
N LEU A 79 -5.20 -10.14 -6.49
CA LEU A 79 -4.59 -9.09 -7.29
C LEU A 79 -3.09 -9.30 -7.54
N ASP A 80 -2.50 -10.44 -7.17
CA ASP A 80 -1.05 -10.71 -7.31
C ASP A 80 -0.17 -9.56 -6.79
N LEU A 81 -0.43 -9.16 -5.54
CA LEU A 81 0.35 -8.14 -4.82
C LEU A 81 1.28 -8.82 -3.82
N ALA A 82 2.50 -8.33 -3.72
CA ALA A 82 3.37 -8.70 -2.60
C ALA A 82 3.03 -7.83 -1.38
N LEU A 83 2.79 -8.47 -0.24
CA LEU A 83 2.55 -7.79 1.04
C LEU A 83 3.87 -7.59 1.79
N VAL A 84 4.09 -6.37 2.29
CA VAL A 84 5.28 -6.00 3.07
C VAL A 84 4.85 -5.30 4.37
N PRO A 85 4.69 -6.04 5.47
CA PRO A 85 4.43 -5.46 6.79
C PRO A 85 5.73 -4.85 7.34
N LEU A 86 5.80 -3.52 7.39
CA LEU A 86 6.99 -2.79 7.79
C LEU A 86 7.33 -2.98 9.27
N ASP A 87 6.34 -3.27 10.12
CA ASP A 87 6.52 -3.62 11.52
C ASP A 87 7.19 -4.99 11.75
N GLU A 88 7.40 -5.78 10.70
CA GLU A 88 8.15 -7.05 10.76
C GLU A 88 9.59 -6.91 10.25
N LEU A 89 9.97 -5.75 9.69
CA LEU A 89 11.33 -5.51 9.23
C LEU A 89 12.29 -5.40 10.42
N ALA A 90 13.44 -6.05 10.29
CA ALA A 90 14.49 -5.98 11.30
C ALA A 90 15.07 -4.56 11.38
N PRO A 91 15.59 -4.12 12.54
CA PRO A 91 16.18 -2.79 12.68
C PRO A 91 17.24 -2.46 11.63
N GLU A 92 18.00 -3.46 11.16
CA GLU A 92 19.07 -3.31 10.17
C GLU A 92 18.54 -3.03 8.76
N GLU A 93 17.27 -3.33 8.49
CA GLU A 93 16.58 -3.02 7.24
C GLU A 93 16.09 -1.56 7.19
N TRP A 94 16.11 -0.87 8.33
CA TRP A 94 15.82 0.54 8.44
C TRP A 94 17.08 1.39 8.27
N ARG A 95 16.95 2.49 7.54
CA ARG A 95 17.99 3.51 7.42
C ARG A 95 17.45 4.83 7.92
N HIS A 96 18.20 5.47 8.81
CA HIS A 96 17.96 6.86 9.15
C HIS A 96 18.26 7.71 7.92
N ALA A 97 17.29 8.54 7.54
CA ALA A 97 17.43 9.48 6.44
C ALA A 97 17.16 10.88 6.99
N GLU A 98 18.17 11.75 6.95
CA GLU A 98 17.97 13.17 7.19
C GLU A 98 17.46 13.81 5.90
N LEU A 99 16.20 14.24 5.92
CA LEU A 99 15.61 14.95 4.81
C LEU A 99 15.70 16.45 5.11
N SER A 100 16.28 17.21 4.19
CA SER A 100 16.35 18.67 4.34
C SER A 100 14.94 19.25 4.47
N GLY A 101 14.63 19.88 5.61
CA GLY A 101 13.32 20.48 5.88
C GLY A 101 12.28 19.53 6.50
N SER A 102 12.65 18.32 6.93
CA SER A 102 11.78 17.50 7.80
C SER A 102 11.97 17.86 9.28
N HIS A 103 10.89 17.76 10.06
CA HIS A 103 10.93 17.86 11.53
C HIS A 103 11.21 16.51 12.18
#